data_AF-A0A7C0XNX7-F1
#
_entry.id   AF-A0A7C0XNX7-F1
#
_cell.length_a   1.000
_cell.length_b   1.000
_cell.length_c   1.000
_cell.angle_alpha   90.00
_cell.angle_beta   90.00
_cell.angle_gamma   90.00
#
_symmetry.space_group_name_H-M   'P 1'
#
loop_
_entity.id
_entity.type
_entity.pdbx_description
1 polymer ?
#
loop_
_entity_poly.entity_id
_entity_poly.type
_entity_poly.pdbx_seq_one_letter_code
_entity_poly.pdbx_strand_id
1 'polypeptide(L)' 'DKAEEMGADAVVNLRFMTSMVMTGAAEILAYGTAVKLS' A
#
# COMPACT_ATOMS: atom_id res chain seq x y z
N ASP A 1 -10.22 1.47 -3.51
CA ASP A 1 -10.08 2.92 -3.77
C ASP A 1 -8.93 3.23 -4.72
N LYS A 2 -7.70 3.58 -4.30
CA LYS A 2 -6.62 4.01 -5.23
C LYS A 2 -6.36 3.08 -6.42
N ALA A 3 -6.23 1.77 -6.18
CA ALA A 3 -6.02 0.81 -7.27
C ALA A 3 -7.27 0.60 -8.13
N GLU A 4 -8.45 0.63 -7.52
CA GLU A 4 -9.74 0.50 -8.21
C GLU A 4 -10.06 1.72 -9.10
N GLU A 5 -9.71 2.93 -8.64
CA GLU A 5 -9.76 4.18 -9.42
C GLU A 5 -8.87 4.11 -10.66
N MET A 6 -7.79 3.33 -10.60
CA MET A 6 -6.90 3.03 -11.73
C MET A 6 -7.41 1.87 -12.61
N GLY A 7 -8.58 1.28 -12.29
CA GLY A 7 -9.16 0.15 -13.02
C GLY A 7 -8.43 -1.19 -12.82
N ALA A 8 -7.58 -1.28 -11.79
CA ALA A 8 -6.89 -2.50 -11.40
C ALA A 8 -7.80 -3.43 -10.58
N ASP A 9 -7.58 -4.74 -10.70
CA ASP A 9 -8.31 -5.78 -9.97
C ASP A 9 -7.45 -6.48 -8.91
N ALA A 10 -6.15 -6.18 -8.87
CA ALA A 10 -5.22 -6.70 -7.88
C ALA A 10 -4.11 -5.70 -7.55
N VAL A 11 -3.53 -5.85 -6.36
CA VAL A 11 -2.30 -5.16 -5.96
C VAL A 11 -1.25 -6.22 -5.64
N VAL A 12 -0.14 -6.21 -6.37
CA VAL A 12 0.95 -7.17 -6.21
C VAL A 12 2.18 -6.51 -5.60
N ASN A 13 3.07 -7.33 -5.03
CA ASN A 13 4.30 -6.87 -4.37
C ASN A 13 4.04 -5.83 -3.27
N LEU A 14 3.00 -6.09 -2.46
CA LEU A 14 2.61 -5.24 -1.34
C LEU A 14 3.70 -5.25 -0.27
N ARG A 15 4.17 -4.05 0.10
CA ARG A 15 5.13 -3.85 1.18
C ARG A 15 4.52 -3.01 2.28
N PHE A 16 4.59 -3.55 3.50
CA PHE A 16 4.32 -2.82 4.73
C PHE A 16 5.62 -2.36 5.35
N MET A 17 5.66 -1.08 5.72
CA MET A 17 6.78 -0.48 6.44
C MET A 17 6.23 0.31 7.62
N THR A 18 6.96 0.26 8.73
CA THR A 18 6.69 1.08 9.91
C THR A 18 7.90 1.95 10.18
N SER A 19 7.67 3.20 10.60
CA SER A 19 8.73 4.13 11.00
C SER A 19 8.35 4.78 12.33
N MET A 20 9.23 4.73 13.33
CA MET A 20 8.98 5.44 14.58
C MET A 20 9.11 6.95 14.32
N VAL A 21 8.06 7.71 14.62
CA VAL A 21 8.06 9.16 14.43
C VAL A 21 8.25 9.90 15.76
N MET A 22 7.77 9.34 16.87
CA MET A 22 7.98 9.83 18.24
C MET A 22 7.94 8.68 19.25
N THR A 23 8.28 8.95 20.51
CA THR A 23 8.09 7.99 21.60
C THR A 23 6.63 7.55 21.68
N GLY A 24 6.37 6.27 21.42
CA GLY A 24 5.01 5.71 21.44
C GLY A 24 4.17 5.98 20.18
N ALA A 25 4.72 6.62 19.14
CA ALA A 25 4.02 6.86 17.88
C ALA A 25 4.85 6.36 16.68
N ALA A 26 4.20 5.65 15.77
CA ALA A 26 4.79 5.16 14.54
C ALA A 26 3.88 5.45 13.34
N GLU A 27 4.50 5.76 12.21
CA GLU A 27 3.83 5.84 10.92
C GLU A 27 3.84 4.47 10.25
N ILE A 28 2.74 4.10 9.62
CA ILE A 28 2.60 2.88 8.83
C ILE A 28 2.39 3.28 7.37
N LEU A 29 3.30 2.82 6.51
CA LEU A 29 3.24 2.98 5.07
C LEU A 29 2.97 1.63 4.40
N ALA A 30 1.97 1.59 3.52
CA ALA A 30 1.66 0.44 2.68
C ALA A 30 1.66 0.87 1.21
N TYR A 31 2.44 0.17 0.38
CA TYR A 31 2.51 0.44 -1.05
C TYR A 31 2.74 -0.86 -1.85
N GLY A 32 2.34 -0.85 -3.11
CA GLY A 32 2.46 -1.99 -4.02
C GLY A 32 2.17 -1.57 -5.45
N THR A 33 2.06 -2.54 -6.36
CA THR A 33 1.79 -2.30 -7.78
C THR A 33 0.37 -2.70 -8.11
N ALA A 34 -0.44 -1.74 -8.57
CA ALA A 34 -1.77 -2.00 -9.10
C ALA A 34 -1.66 -2.68 -10.47
N VAL A 35 -2.32 -3.82 -10.65
CA VAL A 35 -2.32 -4.62 -11.88
C VAL A 35 -3.73 -5.07 -12.26
N LYS A 36 -3.91 -5.40 -13.53
CA LYS A 36 -5.15 -5.99 -14.05
C LYS A 36 -4.87 -7.40 -14.56
N LEU A 37 -5.54 -8.38 -13.99
CA LEU A 37 -5.33 -9.81 -14.26
C LEU A 37 -6.53 -10.48 -14.94
N SER A 38 -7.70 -9.83 -14.91
CA SER A 38 -8.96 -10.25 -15.54
C SER A 38 -8.90 -10.30 -17.06
#